data_AF-H1G7N2-F1
#
_entry.id   AF-H1G7N2-F1
#
_cell.length_a   1.000
_cell.length_b   1.000
_cell.length_c   1.000
_cell.angle_alpha   90.00
_cell.angle_beta   90.00
_cell.angle_gamma   90.00
#
_symmetry.space_group_name_H-M   'P 1'
#
loop_
_entity.id
_entity.type
_entity.pdbx_description
1 polymer ?
#
loop_
_entity_poly.entity_id
_entity_poly.type
_entity_poly.pdbx_seq_one_letter_code
_entity_poly.pdbx_strand_id
1 'polypeptide(L)' 'MHATDLIHANLGVACQSIHRTRFNALLTAVAAALAGQTTSVTGLGRSSPRKITEKANIKQMDRLIGNPRMH' A
#
# COMPACT_ATOMS: atom_id res chain seq x y z
N MET A 1 -5.25 -17.12 10.96
CA MET A 1 -5.25 -16.56 9.60
C MET A 1 -5.38 -15.06 9.71
N HIS A 2 -4.33 -14.30 9.43
CA HIS A 2 -4.39 -12.84 9.49
C HIS A 2 -5.11 -12.34 8.23
N ALA A 3 -6.07 -11.42 8.37
CA ALA A 3 -6.84 -10.88 7.24
C ALA A 3 -5.92 -10.32 6.12
N THR A 4 -4.73 -9.85 6.49
CA THR A 4 -3.67 -9.43 5.57
C THR A 4 -3.22 -10.54 4.63
N ASP A 5 -3.05 -11.77 5.13
CA ASP A 5 -2.52 -12.89 4.33
C ASP A 5 -3.52 -13.31 3.25
N LEU A 6 -4.82 -13.32 3.59
CA LEU A 6 -5.90 -13.61 2.65
C LEU A 6 -6.03 -12.52 1.59
N ILE A 7 -5.95 -11.24 1.98
CA ILE A 7 -6.00 -10.13 1.03
C ILE A 7 -4.76 -10.14 0.13
N HIS A 8 -3.58 -10.43 0.67
CA HIS A 8 -2.34 -10.52 -0.10
C HIS A 8 -2.41 -11.66 -1.13
N ALA A 9 -2.94 -12.84 -0.76
CA ALA A 9 -3.12 -13.96 -1.67
C ALA A 9 -4.09 -13.60 -2.81
N ASN A 10 -5.24 -13.00 -2.49
CA ASN A 10 -6.21 -12.58 -3.50
C ASN A 10 -5.64 -11.49 -4.43
N LEU A 11 -4.92 -10.51 -3.89
CA LEU A 11 -4.27 -9.47 -4.68
C LEU A 11 -3.16 -10.02 -5.58
N GLY A 12 -2.44 -11.05 -5.14
CA GLY A 12 -1.45 -11.73 -5.97
C GLY A 12 -2.07 -12.36 -7.21
N VAL A 13 -3.26 -12.97 -7.07
CA VAL A 13 -4.00 -13.55 -8.20
C VAL A 13 -4.65 -12.47 -9.07
N ALA A 14 -5.21 -11.41 -8.48
CA ALA A 14 -5.93 -10.37 -9.20
C ALA A 14 -5.01 -9.39 -9.95
N CYS A 15 -3.77 -9.19 -9.48
CA CYS A 15 -2.85 -8.19 -10.00
C CYS A 15 -1.58 -8.82 -10.62
N GLN A 16 -1.68 -9.96 -11.31
CA GLN A 16 -0.52 -10.68 -11.86
C GLN A 16 0.37 -9.85 -12.81
N SER A 17 -0.20 -8.87 -13.53
CA SER A 17 0.50 -8.01 -14.48
C SER A 17 1.09 -6.73 -13.88
N ILE A 18 0.87 -6.49 -12.58
CA ILE A 18 1.32 -5.25 -11.94
C ILE A 18 2.84 -5.29 -11.70
N HIS A 19 3.51 -4.15 -11.83
CA HIS A 19 4.92 -4.05 -11.49
C HIS A 19 5.14 -4.31 -9.99
N ARG A 20 6.21 -5.04 -9.65
CA ARG A 20 6.51 -5.48 -8.27
C ARG A 20 6.54 -4.32 -7.27
N THR A 21 7.14 -3.19 -7.63
CA THR A 21 7.21 -2.01 -6.75
C THR A 21 5.83 -1.42 -6.47
N ARG A 22 4.96 -1.36 -7.49
CA ARG A 22 3.58 -0.91 -7.35
C ARG A 22 2.77 -1.89 -6.51
N PHE A 23 2.97 -3.20 -6.70
CA PHE A 23 2.37 -4.23 -5.86
C PHE A 23 2.74 -4.06 -4.38
N ASN A 24 4.03 -3.92 -4.08
CA ASN A 24 4.49 -3.76 -2.70
C ASN A 24 3.92 -2.49 -2.05
N ALA A 25 3.78 -1.41 -2.81
CA ALA A 25 3.12 -0.21 -2.33
C ALA A 25 1.61 -0.42 -2.08
N LEU A 26 0.93 -1.19 -2.93
CA LEU A 26 -0.46 -1.58 -2.72
C LEU A 26 -0.63 -2.41 -1.44
N LEU A 27 0.22 -3.41 -1.21
CA LEU A 27 0.19 -4.19 0.03
C LEU A 27 0.46 -3.32 1.26
N THR A 28 1.39 -2.37 1.15
CA THR A 28 1.65 -1.38 2.21
C THR A 28 0.41 -0.53 2.49
N ALA A 29 -0.29 -0.07 1.45
CA ALA A 29 -1.51 0.72 1.58
C ALA A 29 -2.64 -0.08 2.24
N VAL A 30 -2.81 -1.36 1.88
CA VAL A 30 -3.79 -2.25 2.51
C VAL A 30 -3.48 -2.46 3.99
N ALA A 31 -2.23 -2.74 4.34
CA ALA A 31 -1.83 -2.89 5.74
C ALA A 31 -2.05 -1.60 6.53
N ALA A 32 -1.73 -0.44 5.95
CA ALA A 32 -1.96 0.87 6.56
C ALA A 32 -3.46 1.17 6.75
N ALA A 33 -4.31 0.80 5.78
CA ALA A 33 -5.76 0.97 5.86
C ALA A 33 -6.36 0.13 7.00
N LEU A 34 -5.90 -1.12 7.14
CA LEU A 34 -6.33 -2.02 8.21
C LEU A 34 -5.89 -1.51 9.59
N ALA A 35 -4.67 -0.96 9.71
CA ALA A 35 -4.15 -0.44 10.96
C ALA A 35 -4.75 0.92 11.35
N GLY A 36 -4.90 1.83 10.37
CA GLY A 36 -5.30 3.21 10.59
C GLY A 36 -6.79 3.50 10.40
N GLN A 37 -7.56 2.54 9.90
CA GLN A 37 -8.99 2.67 9.56
C GLN A 37 -9.28 3.91 8.70
N THR A 38 -8.36 4.21 7.79
CA THR A 38 -8.39 5.41 6.94
C THR A 38 -7.95 5.06 5.53
N THR A 39 -8.49 5.79 4.55
CA THR A 39 -8.20 5.61 3.12
C THR A 39 -7.67 6.88 2.46
N SER A 40 -7.51 7.96 3.23
CA SER A 40 -6.90 9.20 2.75
C SER A 40 -5.40 9.00 2.51
N VAL A 41 -4.82 9.66 1.49
CA VAL A 41 -3.40 9.54 1.14
C VAL A 41 -2.49 9.81 2.33
N THR A 42 -2.80 10.86 3.09
CA THR A 42 -2.06 11.26 4.30
C THR A 42 -2.29 10.29 5.45
N GLY A 43 -3.52 9.83 5.65
CA GLY A 43 -3.86 8.82 6.64
C GLY A 43 -3.11 7.51 6.42
N LEU A 44 -3.13 6.99 5.19
CA LEU A 44 -2.39 5.79 4.79
C LEU A 44 -0.88 5.95 4.96
N GLY A 45 -0.34 7.14 4.65
CA GLY A 45 1.07 7.43 4.87
C GLY A 45 1.47 7.42 6.35
N ARG A 46 0.61 7.97 7.23
CA ARG A 46 0.82 8.02 8.69
C ARG A 46 0.66 6.66 9.36
N SER A 47 -0.28 5.86 8.88
CA SER A 47 -0.54 4.50 9.40
C SER A 47 0.33 3.43 8.73
N SER A 48 1.28 3.82 7.89
CA SER A 48 2.18 2.90 7.20
C SER A 48 3.08 2.15 8.19
N PRO A 49 3.20 0.80 8.09
CA PRO A 49 4.07 0.01 8.96
C PRO A 49 5.56 0.16 8.63
N ARG A 50 5.92 0.91 7.58
CA ARG A 50 7.32 1.10 7.15
C ARG A 50 8.06 2.05 8.10
N LYS A 51 9.22 1.61 8.60
CA LYS A 51 10.13 2.40 9.45
C LYS A 51 10.94 3.43 8.65
N ILE A 52 10.25 4.34 7.97
CA ILE A 52 10.84 5.47 7.22
C ILE A 52 10.11 6.75 7.64
N THR A 53 10.64 7.92 7.29
CA THR A 53 10.00 9.22 7.51
C THR A 53 8.55 9.24 7.02
N GLU A 54 7.66 9.87 7.81
CA GLU A 54 6.24 10.05 7.47
C GLU A 54 6.07 10.68 6.08
N LYS A 55 6.88 11.70 5.76
CA LYS A 55 6.92 12.35 4.45
C LYS A 55 7.16 11.35 3.30
N ALA A 56 8.02 10.36 3.50
CA ALA A 56 8.29 9.35 2.47
C ALA A 56 7.13 8.35 2.34
N ASN A 57 6.47 7.99 3.45
CA ASN A 57 5.29 7.13 3.42
C ASN A 57 4.11 7.80 2.72
N ILE A 58 3.82 9.07 3.01
CA ILE A 58 2.78 9.85 2.31
C ILE A 58 3.09 9.93 0.81
N LYS A 59 4.35 10.20 0.44
CA LYS A 59 4.77 10.21 -0.98
C LYS A 59 4.60 8.86 -1.67
N GLN A 60 4.73 7.75 -0.96
CA GLN A 60 4.48 6.42 -1.54
C GLN A 60 3.00 6.23 -1.88
N MET A 61 2.10 6.65 -0.98
CA MET A 61 0.65 6.57 -1.20
C MET A 61 0.19 7.50 -2.33
N ASP A 62 0.74 8.71 -2.36
CA ASP A 62 0.52 9.68 -3.41
C ASP A 62 0.93 9.13 -4.78
N ARG A 63 2.15 8.58 -4.90
CA ARG A 63 2.62 7.97 -6.16
C ARG A 63 1.87 6.71 -6.55
N LEU A 64 1.43 5.89 -5.59
CA LEU A 64 0.63 4.70 -5.87
C LEU A 64 -0.66 5.08 -6.62
N ILE A 65 -1.31 6.16 -6.20
CA ILE A 65 -2.56 6.64 -6.80
C ILE A 65 -2.29 7.48 -8.05
N GLY A 66 -1.35 8.42 -7.98
CA GLY A 66 -1.11 9.43 -9.01
C GLY A 66 -0.16 9.04 -10.14
N ASN A 67 0.64 7.98 -9.99
CA ASN A 67 1.59 7.53 -11.01
C ASN A 67 1.30 6.08 -11.45
N PRO A 68 0.53 5.87 -12.54
CA PRO A 68 0.28 4.53 -13.09
C PRO A 68 1.55 3.75 -13.45
N ARG A 69 2.63 4.45 -13.78
CA ARG A 69 3.94 3.88 -14.18
C ARG A 69 4.92 3.78 -13.02
N MET A 70 4.43 3.71 -11.78
CA MET A 70 5.30 3.58 -10.60
C MET A 70 6.02 2.23 -10.61
N HIS A 71 7.29 2.23 -11.02
CA HIS A 71 8.16 1.06 -11.06
C HIS A 71 9.27 1.14 -10.02
#